data_AF-C1CZX1-F1
#
_entry.id   AF-C1CZX1-F1
#
_cell.length_a   1.000
_cell.length_b   1.000
_cell.length_c   1.000
_cell.angle_alpha   90.00
_cell.angle_beta   90.00
_cell.angle_gamma   90.00
#
_symmetry.space_group_name_H-M   'P 1'
#
loop_
_entity.id
_entity.type
_entity.pdbx_description
1 polymer ?
#
loop_
_entity_poly.entity_id
_entity_poly.type
_entity_poly.pdbx_seq_one_letter_code
_entity_poly.pdbx_strand_id
1 'polypeptide(L)'
;MSPTAPADPTDTGRILDALQPLLPDLSVGALLGFATGVALRYIGRVVLIVVGVLFVTLQLLAYAELISINWLRVQALTEPWLRQGGEQGAQWLGRVLTANLPFAGAFSAGLLLGLRART
;
A
#
# COMPACT_ATOMS: atom_id res chain seq x y z
N MET A 1 -5.17 -29.14 -32.80
CA MET A 1 -3.98 -28.55 -32.13
C MET A 1 -3.84 -27.15 -32.69
N SER A 2 -4.41 -26.16 -32.01
CA SER A 2 -4.46 -24.77 -32.52
C SER A 2 -3.05 -24.18 -32.50
N PRO A 3 -2.58 -23.55 -33.60
CA PRO A 3 -1.27 -22.92 -33.65
C PRO A 3 -1.26 -21.66 -32.78
N THR A 4 -0.28 -21.57 -31.87
CA THR A 4 0.05 -20.36 -31.12
C THR A 4 0.53 -19.29 -32.11
N ALA A 5 -0.32 -18.29 -32.36
CA ALA A 5 0.01 -17.14 -33.18
C ALA A 5 1.24 -16.40 -32.60
N PRO A 6 2.26 -16.08 -33.42
CA PRO A 6 3.37 -15.25 -32.97
C PRO A 6 2.88 -13.83 -32.70
N ALA A 7 3.19 -13.27 -31.53
CA ALA A 7 2.92 -11.87 -31.23
C ALA A 7 3.63 -10.98 -32.27
N ASP A 8 2.86 -10.13 -32.97
CA ASP A 8 3.39 -9.30 -34.05
C ASP A 8 4.43 -8.27 -33.52
N PRO A 9 5.64 -8.19 -34.10
CA PRO A 9 6.71 -7.28 -33.65
C PRO A 9 6.34 -5.80 -33.78
N THR A 10 5.33 -5.48 -34.59
CA THR A 10 4.82 -4.11 -34.82
C THR A 10 4.11 -3.51 -33.61
N ASP A 11 3.49 -4.33 -32.76
CA ASP A 11 2.79 -3.84 -31.56
C ASP A 11 3.78 -3.45 -30.46
N THR A 12 4.83 -4.24 -30.28
CA THR A 12 5.88 -3.93 -29.30
C THR A 12 6.55 -2.60 -29.63
N GLY A 13 6.86 -2.33 -30.91
CA GLY A 13 7.42 -1.05 -31.34
C GLY A 13 6.52 0.14 -30.99
N ARG A 14 5.21 0.04 -31.24
CA ARG A 14 4.24 1.11 -30.93
C ARG A 14 4.08 1.36 -29.43
N ILE A 15 4.13 0.31 -28.61
CA ILE A 15 4.07 0.43 -27.16
C ILE A 15 5.35 1.09 -26.63
N LEU A 16 6.51 0.72 -27.17
CA LEU A 16 7.79 1.32 -26.82
C LEU A 16 7.85 2.80 -27.20
N ASP A 17 7.39 3.17 -28.39
CA ASP A 17 7.32 4.58 -28.83
C ASP A 17 6.36 5.41 -27.96
N ALA A 18 5.24 4.83 -27.52
CA ALA A 18 4.30 5.47 -26.61
C ALA A 18 4.82 5.57 -25.16
N LEU A 19 5.65 4.62 -24.72
CA LEU A 19 6.27 4.59 -23.39
C LEU A 19 7.55 5.44 -23.32
N GLN A 20 8.26 5.63 -24.43
CA GLN A 20 9.51 6.38 -24.49
C GLN A 20 9.46 7.76 -23.79
N PRO A 21 8.41 8.59 -23.98
CA PRO A 21 8.29 9.85 -23.22
C PRO A 21 7.86 9.67 -21.75
N LEU A 22 7.23 8.56 -21.39
CA LEU A 22 6.76 8.25 -20.02
C LEU A 22 7.80 7.50 -19.17
N LEU A 23 8.83 6.91 -19.79
CA LEU A 23 9.89 6.16 -19.11
C LEU A 23 10.53 6.89 -17.92
N PRO A 24 10.83 8.21 -17.99
CA PRO A 24 11.36 8.93 -16.84
C PRO A 24 10.42 8.89 -15.63
N ASP A 25 9.14 9.25 -15.83
CA ASP A 25 8.14 9.29 -14.76
C ASP A 25 7.81 7.89 -14.21
N LEU A 26 7.82 6.87 -15.07
CA LEU A 26 7.64 5.47 -14.66
C LEU A 26 8.80 5.00 -13.79
N SER A 27 10.04 5.31 -14.17
CA SER A 27 11.23 4.89 -13.41
C SER A 27 11.30 5.54 -12.03
N VAL A 28 11.03 6.85 -11.95
CA VAL A 28 11.01 7.61 -10.68
C VAL A 28 9.85 7.15 -9.81
N GLY A 29 8.65 6.98 -10.39
CA GLY A 29 7.50 6.43 -9.69
C GLY A 29 7.79 5.06 -9.09
N ALA A 30 8.34 4.13 -9.87
CA ALA A 30 8.69 2.79 -9.40
C ALA A 30 9.75 2.79 -8.28
N LEU A 31 10.80 3.61 -8.38
CA LEU A 31 11.84 3.72 -7.35
C LEU A 31 11.29 4.32 -6.05
N LEU A 32 10.52 5.40 -6.14
CA LEU A 32 9.88 6.02 -4.98
C LEU A 32 8.87 5.08 -4.34
N GLY A 33 8.08 4.38 -5.15
CA GLY A 33 7.16 3.34 -4.70
C GLY A 33 7.90 2.25 -3.93
N PHE A 34 8.97 1.73 -4.52
CA PHE A 34 9.80 0.70 -3.89
C PHE A 34 10.40 1.16 -2.56
N ALA A 35 11.03 2.34 -2.52
CA ALA A 35 11.59 2.91 -1.30
C ALA A 35 10.51 3.10 -0.21
N THR A 36 9.33 3.59 -0.60
CA THR A 36 8.18 3.76 0.29
C THR A 36 7.69 2.42 0.83
N GLY A 37 7.57 1.40 -0.02
CA GLY A 37 7.15 0.05 0.38
C GLY A 37 8.12 -0.60 1.37
N VAL A 38 9.42 -0.45 1.12
CA VAL A 38 10.47 -0.91 2.04
C VAL A 38 10.37 -0.18 3.38
N ALA A 39 10.27 1.16 3.39
CA ALA A 39 10.15 1.95 4.62
C ALA A 39 8.89 1.58 5.43
N LEU A 40 7.75 1.42 4.75
CA LEU A 40 6.47 1.06 5.37
C LEU A 40 6.55 -0.28 6.10
N ARG A 41 7.35 -1.24 5.60
CA ARG A 41 7.56 -2.53 6.26
C ARG A 41 8.29 -2.40 7.59
N TYR A 42 9.32 -1.56 7.67
CA TYR A 42 10.05 -1.33 8.92
C TYR A 42 9.13 -0.70 9.98
N ILE A 43 8.37 0.33 9.59
CA ILE A 43 7.41 1.00 10.48
C ILE A 43 6.31 0.02 10.90
N GLY A 44 5.74 -0.71 9.93
CA GLY A 44 4.67 -1.68 10.17
C GLY A 44 5.09 -2.77 11.17
N ARG A 45 6.33 -3.23 11.11
CA ARG A 45 6.83 -4.24 12.07
C ARG A 45 6.91 -3.69 13.49
N VAL A 46 7.40 -2.46 13.67
CA VAL A 46 7.45 -1.80 14.98
C VAL A 46 6.03 -1.58 15.51
N VAL A 47 5.12 -1.05 14.68
CA VAL A 47 3.72 -0.83 15.05
C VAL A 47 3.05 -2.14 15.46
N LEU A 48 3.22 -3.22 14.70
CA LEU A 48 2.65 -4.54 15.04
C LEU A 48 3.18 -5.07 16.37
N ILE A 49 4.49 -4.92 16.65
CA ILE A 49 5.07 -5.32 17.94
C ILE A 49 4.46 -4.50 19.06
N VAL A 50 4.42 -3.17 18.93
CA VAL A 50 3.87 -2.27 19.96
C VAL A 50 2.40 -2.57 20.23
N VAL A 51 1.58 -2.71 19.19
CA VAL A 51 0.16 -3.02 19.31
C VAL A 51 -0.04 -4.41 19.92
N GLY A 52 0.73 -5.41 19.50
CA GLY A 52 0.66 -6.76 20.05
C GLY A 52 1.04 -6.81 21.53
N VAL A 53 2.12 -6.15 21.93
CA VAL A 53 2.54 -6.05 23.33
C VAL A 53 1.49 -5.32 24.15
N LEU A 54 0.99 -4.17 23.67
CA LEU A 54 -0.08 -3.43 24.34
C LEU A 54 -1.32 -4.31 24.54
N PHE A 55 -1.71 -5.05 23.51
CA PHE A 55 -2.84 -5.96 23.59
C PHE A 55 -2.62 -7.04 24.66
N VAL A 56 -1.47 -7.72 24.67
CA VAL A 56 -1.14 -8.72 25.70
C VAL A 56 -1.17 -8.11 27.10
N THR A 57 -0.62 -6.90 27.29
CA THR A 57 -0.68 -6.19 28.57
C THR A 57 -2.12 -5.93 29.00
N LEU A 58 -2.97 -5.42 28.10
CA LEU A 58 -4.39 -5.19 28.39
C LEU A 58 -5.10 -6.50 28.77
N GLN A 59 -4.82 -7.60 28.09
CA GLN A 59 -5.41 -8.91 28.42
C GLN A 59 -5.00 -9.40 29.81
N LEU A 60 -3.72 -9.21 30.21
CA LEU A 60 -3.25 -9.58 31.54
C LEU A 60 -3.90 -8.71 32.65
N LEU A 61 -4.05 -7.41 32.41
CA LEU A 61 -4.70 -6.50 33.36
C LEU A 61 -6.21 -6.78 33.47
N ALA A 62 -6.86 -7.13 32.36
CA ALA A 62 -8.26 -7.54 32.36
C ALA A 62 -8.45 -8.89 33.09
N TYR A 63 -7.55 -9.86 32.87
CA TYR A 63 -7.58 -11.16 33.56
C TYR A 63 -7.42 -11.01 35.08
N ALA A 64 -6.59 -10.06 35.52
CA ALA A 64 -6.42 -9.75 36.93
C ALA A 64 -7.57 -8.92 37.53
N GLU A 65 -8.64 -8.66 36.76
CA GLU A 65 -9.80 -7.83 37.13
C GLU A 65 -9.44 -6.37 37.48
N LEU A 66 -8.25 -5.90 37.09
CA LEU A 66 -7.80 -4.52 37.34
C LEU A 66 -8.47 -3.50 36.40
N ILE A 67 -8.88 -3.93 35.20
CA ILE A 67 -9.46 -3.05 34.16
C ILE A 67 -10.68 -3.72 33.53
N SER A 68 -11.78 -2.97 33.40
CA SER A 68 -12.94 -3.35 32.57
C SER A 68 -12.93 -2.57 31.26
N ILE A 69 -12.85 -3.28 30.13
CA ILE A 69 -12.77 -2.67 28.80
C ILE A 69 -14.17 -2.38 28.27
N ASN A 70 -14.51 -1.09 28.13
CA ASN A 70 -15.75 -0.66 27.51
C ASN A 70 -15.58 -0.59 25.98
N TRP A 71 -15.95 -1.67 25.29
CA TRP A 71 -15.88 -1.77 23.83
C TRP A 71 -16.67 -0.69 23.09
N LEU A 72 -17.78 -0.22 23.64
CA LEU A 72 -18.60 0.83 23.03
C LEU A 72 -17.87 2.18 22.99
N ARG A 73 -17.16 2.51 24.08
CA ARG A 73 -16.32 3.71 24.14
C ARG A 73 -15.11 3.59 23.21
N VAL A 74 -14.50 2.41 23.12
CA VAL A 74 -13.39 2.16 22.19
C VAL A 74 -13.85 2.40 20.76
N GLN A 75 -14.98 1.84 20.35
CA GLN A 75 -15.54 2.00 19.00
C GLN A 75 -15.83 3.47 18.67
N ALA A 76 -16.45 4.20 19.59
CA ALA A 76 -16.74 5.63 19.39
C ALA A 76 -15.47 6.48 19.20
N LEU A 77 -14.35 6.07 19.81
CA LEU A 77 -13.06 6.75 19.66
C LEU A 77 -12.36 6.36 18.35
N THR A 78 -12.44 5.10 17.92
CA THR A 78 -11.77 4.65 16.68
C THR A 78 -12.55 4.95 15.42
N GLU A 79 -13.88 5.02 15.46
CA GLU A 79 -14.72 5.27 14.29
C GLU A 79 -14.37 6.53 13.49
N PRO A 80 -14.17 7.72 14.10
CA PRO A 80 -13.79 8.91 13.34
C PRO A 80 -12.42 8.77 12.68
N TRP A 81 -11.46 8.12 13.34
CA TRP A 81 -10.12 7.87 12.78
C TRP A 81 -10.18 6.90 11.60
N LEU A 82 -10.98 5.84 11.71
CA LEU A 82 -11.21 4.87 10.64
C LEU A 82 -11.87 5.52 9.42
N ARG A 83 -12.92 6.33 9.63
CA ARG A 83 -13.61 7.05 8.55
C ARG A 83 -12.70 8.07 7.87
N GLN A 84 -12.01 8.90 8.65
CA GLN A 84 -11.08 9.90 8.11
C GLN A 84 -9.93 9.27 7.33
N GLY A 85 -9.33 8.20 7.85
CA GLY A 85 -8.27 7.47 7.14
C GLY A 85 -8.76 6.86 5.82
N GLY A 86 -9.96 6.28 5.82
CA GLY A 86 -10.58 5.72 4.62
C GLY A 86 -10.90 6.78 3.56
N GLU A 87 -11.50 7.90 3.96
CA GLU A 87 -11.87 8.99 3.05
C GLU A 87 -10.64 9.68 2.46
N GLN A 88 -9.63 9.98 3.28
CA GLN A 88 -8.38 10.59 2.82
C GLN A 88 -7.62 9.66 1.87
N GLY A 89 -7.56 8.37 2.20
CA GLY A 89 -6.97 7.34 1.35
C GLY A 89 -7.67 7.25 0.00
N ALA A 90 -9.01 7.18 -0.01
CA ALA A 90 -9.81 7.11 -1.23
C ALA A 90 -9.65 8.37 -2.10
N GLN A 91 -9.62 9.56 -1.49
CA GLN A 91 -9.41 10.83 -2.20
C GLN A 91 -7.99 10.96 -2.76
N TRP A 92 -6.97 10.48 -2.03
CA TRP A 92 -5.60 10.43 -2.53
C TRP A 92 -5.49 9.46 -3.71
N LEU A 93 -6.06 8.26 -3.57
CA LEU A 93 -6.05 7.24 -4.62
C LEU A 93 -6.78 7.74 -5.88
N GLY A 94 -7.94 8.37 -5.71
CA GLY A 94 -8.70 8.98 -6.80
C GLY A 94 -7.94 10.08 -7.53
N ARG A 95 -7.23 10.96 -6.80
CA ARG A 95 -6.37 11.99 -7.41
C ARG A 95 -5.19 11.39 -8.16
N VAL A 96 -4.52 10.40 -7.57
CA VAL A 96 -3.35 9.75 -8.18
C VAL A 96 -3.73 8.98 -9.45
N LEU A 97 -4.86 8.27 -9.44
CA LEU A 97 -5.39 7.55 -10.60
C LEU A 97 -5.87 8.49 -11.72
N THR A 98 -6.42 9.66 -11.39
CA THR A 98 -6.97 10.58 -12.41
C THR A 98 -5.94 11.58 -12.94
N ALA A 99 -4.92 11.96 -12.15
CA ALA A 99 -3.94 12.97 -12.55
C ALA A 99 -2.75 12.40 -13.33
N ASN A 100 -2.26 11.18 -13.01
CA ASN A 100 -1.09 10.60 -13.66
C ASN A 100 -1.12 9.05 -13.61
N LEU A 101 -1.99 8.44 -14.43
CA LEU A 101 -2.07 6.99 -14.59
C LEU A 101 -0.72 6.26 -14.74
N PRO A 102 0.24 6.72 -15.57
CA PRO A 102 1.51 6.02 -15.70
C PRO A 102 2.35 6.04 -14.43
N PHE A 103 2.54 7.22 -13.82
CA PHE A 103 3.25 7.35 -12.55
C PHE A 103 2.57 6.56 -11.42
N ALA A 104 1.24 6.64 -11.30
CA ALA A 104 0.45 5.92 -10.32
C ALA A 104 0.62 4.40 -10.44
N GLY A 105 0.60 3.89 -11.67
CA GLY A 105 0.82 2.48 -11.97
C GLY A 105 2.22 2.02 -11.59
N ALA A 106 3.24 2.77 -12.01
CA ALA A 106 4.63 2.44 -11.69
C ALA A 106 4.93 2.55 -10.20
N PHE A 107 4.44 3.58 -9.51
CA PHE A 107 4.56 3.74 -8.07
C PHE A 107 3.89 2.59 -7.31
N SER A 108 2.66 2.23 -7.68
CA SER A 108 1.95 1.13 -7.03
C SER A 108 2.65 -0.22 -7.24
N ALA A 109 3.16 -0.46 -8.45
CA ALA A 109 3.97 -1.66 -8.74
C ALA A 109 5.26 -1.67 -7.92
N GLY A 110 5.99 -0.56 -7.88
CA GLY A 110 7.18 -0.37 -7.06
C GLY A 110 6.90 -0.60 -5.57
N LEU A 111 5.82 -0.02 -5.05
CA LEU A 111 5.38 -0.17 -3.66
C LEU A 111 5.08 -1.62 -3.30
N LEU A 112 4.31 -2.33 -4.12
CA LEU A 112 4.02 -3.75 -3.91
C LEU A 112 5.30 -4.60 -3.94
N LEU A 113 6.22 -4.30 -4.84
CA LEU A 113 7.53 -4.96 -4.90
C LEU A 113 8.37 -4.63 -3.66
N GLY A 114 8.40 -3.38 -3.19
CA GLY A 114 9.12 -2.97 -1.98
C GLY A 114 8.57 -3.61 -0.71
N LEU A 115 7.26 -3.77 -0.62
CA LEU A 115 6.61 -4.52 0.47
C LEU A 115 6.95 -6.02 0.44
N ARG A 116 6.98 -6.61 -0.77
CA ARG A 116 7.33 -8.01 -1.00
C ARG A 116 8.83 -8.30 -0.96
N ALA A 117 9.69 -7.30 -1.12
CA ALA A 117 11.14 -7.45 -1.05
C ALA A 117 11.52 -8.08 0.29
N ARG A 118 11.84 -9.37 0.23
CA ARG A 118 12.14 -10.20 1.37
C ARG A 118 13.65 -10.13 1.58
N THR A 119 14.09 -9.21 2.44
CA THR A 119 15.35 -9.37 3.18
C THR A 119 15.11 -10.29 4.36
#